data_AF-A0A2R5LAM7-F1
#
_entry.id   AF-A0A2R5LAM7-F1
#
_cell.length_a   1.000
_cell.length_b   1.000
_cell.length_c   1.000
_cell.angle_alpha   90.00
_cell.angle_beta   90.00
_cell.angle_gamma   90.00
#
_symmetry.space_group_name_H-M   'P 1'
#
loop_
_entity.id
_entity.type
_entity.pdbx_description
1 polymer ?
#
loop_
_entity_poly.entity_id
_entity_poly.type
_entity_poly.pdbx_seq_one_letter_code
_entity_poly.pdbx_strand_id
1 'polypeptide(L)'
;KCKKLKQATIGVSYMLGLLRGEWVLAGASSLVSESEKQAALDYIGNCTSPVVGPVPEHILLMKWNSDGNYIYPGTKWCGAGNISQEDDQYGRAKQTDKCCEDHDKAKDYILESETHPNHTDLKNPKQYTVTNCSDDIKLFNCLLEDNSTDSYQFGQAFFDALGVPCFAYTLKVNCTRTSWLPWLSSNKTCKIDQKQKAWQFLDPPNFYAAFTKKWYNKTITIAKEEGKVTWKRLCKKDPDMPCGDYDFLDRRNRTRNNKKNKRTEVAT
;
A
#
# COMPACT_ATOMS: atom_id res chain seq x y z
N LYS A 1 24.03 -7.10 -12.76
CA LYS A 1 24.23 -5.84 -11.99
C LYS A 1 23.40 -5.83 -10.70
N CYS A 2 22.14 -6.26 -10.71
CA CYS A 2 21.23 -6.22 -9.54
C CYS A 2 21.43 -7.28 -8.45
N LYS A 3 22.25 -8.32 -8.69
CA LYS A 3 22.56 -9.39 -7.71
C LYS A 3 23.53 -8.96 -6.59
N LYS A 4 24.02 -7.72 -6.60
CA LYS A 4 25.07 -7.24 -5.68
C LYS A 4 24.78 -5.80 -5.23
N LEU A 5 23.78 -5.61 -4.38
CA LEU A 5 24.04 -4.77 -3.19
C LEU A 5 25.02 -5.62 -2.36
N LYS A 6 26.32 -5.53 -2.67
CA LYS A 6 27.34 -6.31 -1.97
C LYS A 6 27.20 -5.97 -0.50
N GLN A 7 27.14 -7.00 0.34
CA GLN A 7 28.19 -7.30 1.33
C GLN A 7 28.58 -6.23 2.38
N ALA A 8 28.95 -5.06 1.87
CA ALA A 8 29.88 -4.11 2.44
C ALA A 8 29.24 -2.74 2.76
N THR A 9 28.01 -2.48 2.31
CA THR A 9 27.14 -1.38 2.80
C THR A 9 26.13 -1.88 3.86
N ILE A 10 26.47 -3.00 4.52
CA ILE A 10 25.51 -3.90 5.20
C ILE A 10 25.45 -3.74 6.71
N GLY A 11 26.21 -2.81 7.31
CA GLY A 11 26.05 -2.52 8.74
C GLY A 11 24.66 -1.97 9.08
N VAL A 12 24.28 -0.86 8.44
CA VAL A 12 23.04 -0.14 8.76
C VAL A 12 21.85 -0.69 7.98
N SER A 13 22.02 -1.05 6.70
CA SER A 13 20.95 -1.61 5.86
C SER A 13 20.44 -3.00 6.32
N TYR A 14 21.30 -3.84 6.93
CA TYR A 14 20.87 -5.12 7.52
C TYR A 14 20.11 -4.91 8.83
N MET A 15 20.57 -3.95 9.65
CA MET A 15 19.88 -3.55 10.88
C MET A 15 18.53 -2.89 10.61
N LEU A 16 18.41 -2.08 9.56
CA LEU A 16 17.14 -1.50 9.10
C LEU A 16 16.15 -2.58 8.62
N GLY A 17 16.63 -3.66 7.99
CA GLY A 17 15.79 -4.81 7.63
C GLY A 17 15.22 -5.59 8.83
N LEU A 18 15.71 -5.35 10.05
CA LEU A 18 15.18 -5.89 11.30
C LEU A 18 14.20 -4.94 12.00
N LEU A 19 14.14 -3.67 11.56
CA LEU A 19 13.26 -2.64 12.10
C LEU A 19 11.89 -2.68 11.38
N ARG A 20 10.85 -2.16 12.03
CA ARG A 20 9.57 -1.95 11.33
C ARG A 20 9.75 -0.88 10.25
N GLY A 21 9.04 -0.98 9.12
CA GLY A 21 9.16 -0.04 8.01
C GLY A 21 9.08 1.44 8.39
N GLU A 22 8.23 1.80 9.36
CA GLU A 22 8.15 3.16 9.93
C GLU A 22 9.50 3.71 10.43
N TRP A 23 10.28 2.89 11.14
CA TRP A 23 11.60 3.29 11.65
C TRP A 23 12.64 3.41 10.53
N VAL A 24 12.52 2.56 9.50
CA VAL A 24 13.39 2.65 8.33
C VAL A 24 13.12 3.95 7.57
N LEU A 25 11.84 4.30 7.39
CA LEU A 25 11.43 5.54 6.75
C LEU A 25 11.90 6.77 7.56
N ALA A 26 11.65 6.79 8.86
CA ALA A 26 12.05 7.90 9.74
C ALA A 26 13.58 8.06 9.83
N GLY A 27 14.32 6.94 9.82
CA GLY A 27 15.77 6.93 9.89
C GLY A 27 16.50 7.19 8.57
N ALA A 28 15.80 7.14 7.43
CA ALA A 28 16.43 7.17 6.11
C ALA A 28 17.32 8.41 5.86
N SER A 29 16.90 9.59 6.34
CA SER A 29 17.64 10.83 6.11
C SER A 29 18.79 11.06 7.09
N SER A 30 18.72 10.49 8.30
CA SER A 30 19.58 10.83 9.44
C SER A 30 20.47 9.69 9.94
N LEU A 31 20.05 8.43 9.78
CA LEU A 31 20.78 7.24 10.24
C LEU A 31 21.61 6.60 9.13
N VAL A 32 21.38 6.98 7.88
CA VAL A 32 21.99 6.37 6.68
C VAL A 32 22.99 7.35 6.07
N SER A 33 24.18 6.87 5.74
CA SER A 33 25.22 7.68 5.10
C SER A 33 24.85 8.08 3.66
N GLU A 34 25.40 9.17 3.15
CA GLU A 34 25.15 9.62 1.77
C GLU A 34 25.53 8.57 0.71
N SER A 35 26.56 7.77 0.96
CA SER A 35 26.95 6.68 0.05
C SER A 35 25.93 5.54 0.02
N GLU A 36 25.27 5.25 1.14
CA GLU A 36 24.19 4.26 1.22
C GLU A 36 22.90 4.79 0.56
N LYS A 37 22.57 6.07 0.74
CA LYS A 37 21.47 6.73 0.01
C LYS A 37 21.70 6.66 -1.50
N GLN A 38 22.91 7.01 -1.95
CA GLN A 38 23.27 6.93 -3.36
C GLN A 38 23.21 5.49 -3.89
N ALA A 39 23.65 4.49 -3.11
CA ALA A 39 23.54 3.09 -3.52
C ALA A 39 22.08 2.64 -3.68
N ALA A 40 21.16 3.14 -2.85
CA ALA A 40 19.73 2.88 -2.99
C ALA A 40 19.17 3.53 -4.26
N LEU A 41 19.54 4.78 -4.53
CA LEU A 41 19.15 5.49 -5.76
C LEU A 41 19.72 4.80 -7.01
N ASP A 42 20.97 4.36 -6.97
CA ASP A 42 21.63 3.62 -8.05
C ASP A 42 20.98 2.27 -8.29
N TYR A 43 20.59 1.55 -7.23
CA TYR A 43 19.84 0.31 -7.35
C TYR A 43 18.53 0.57 -8.09
N ILE A 44 17.78 1.58 -7.68
CA ILE A 44 16.51 1.91 -8.29
C ILE A 44 16.69 2.37 -9.74
N GLY A 45 17.69 3.20 -10.04
CA GLY A 45 17.97 3.64 -11.40
C GLY A 45 18.39 2.50 -12.34
N ASN A 46 19.12 1.50 -11.84
CA ASN A 46 19.71 0.45 -12.66
C ASN A 46 18.97 -0.90 -12.64
N CYS A 47 18.06 -1.10 -11.69
CA CYS A 47 17.40 -2.39 -11.41
C CYS A 47 15.87 -2.30 -11.40
N THR A 48 15.32 -1.25 -11.98
CA THR A 48 13.88 -1.06 -12.18
C THR A 48 13.37 -1.91 -13.34
N SER A 49 13.10 -3.17 -13.05
CA SER A 49 12.27 -4.00 -13.91
C SER A 49 11.73 -5.20 -13.14
N PRO A 50 10.46 -5.59 -13.32
CA PRO A 50 9.89 -6.79 -12.69
C PRO A 50 10.51 -8.11 -13.16
N VAL A 51 11.44 -8.06 -14.12
CA VAL A 51 12.33 -9.18 -14.43
C VAL A 51 13.29 -9.47 -13.27
N VAL A 52 13.70 -8.43 -12.52
CA VAL A 52 14.62 -8.52 -11.38
C VAL A 52 13.90 -8.89 -10.08
N GLY A 53 12.58 -8.66 -10.00
CA GLY A 53 11.76 -8.94 -8.82
C GLY A 53 11.18 -7.66 -8.19
N PRO A 54 10.47 -7.77 -7.03
CA PRO A 54 10.06 -6.62 -6.26
C PRO A 54 11.29 -5.86 -5.75
N VAL A 55 11.17 -4.54 -5.63
CA VAL A 55 12.24 -3.72 -5.04
C VAL A 55 12.33 -4.05 -3.55
N PRO A 56 13.53 -4.24 -2.97
CA PRO A 56 13.66 -4.49 -1.53
C PRO A 56 13.02 -3.37 -0.68
N GLU A 57 12.32 -3.75 0.39
CA GLU A 57 11.58 -2.82 1.27
C GLU A 57 12.44 -1.64 1.76
N HIS A 58 13.61 -1.92 2.33
CA HIS A 58 14.51 -0.88 2.84
C HIS A 58 14.95 0.09 1.73
N ILE A 59 15.14 -0.37 0.49
CA ILE A 59 15.52 0.48 -0.64
C ILE A 59 14.38 1.44 -1.02
N LEU A 60 13.14 0.94 -1.01
CA LEU A 60 11.94 1.77 -1.26
C LEU A 60 11.77 2.85 -0.19
N LEU A 61 11.88 2.47 1.08
CA LEU A 61 11.70 3.38 2.21
C LEU A 61 12.84 4.40 2.32
N MET A 62 14.08 3.99 2.01
CA MET A 62 15.22 4.90 1.93
C MET A 62 15.06 5.91 0.79
N LYS A 63 14.58 5.48 -0.39
CA LYS A 63 14.27 6.44 -1.47
C LYS A 63 13.17 7.39 -1.04
N TRP A 64 12.10 6.91 -0.41
CA TRP A 64 10.98 7.76 -0.04
C TRP A 64 11.43 8.95 0.81
N ASN A 65 12.19 8.73 1.87
CA ASN A 65 12.63 9.82 2.74
C ASN A 65 14.12 10.15 2.56
N SER A 66 14.63 10.13 1.31
CA SER A 66 16.03 10.49 1.03
C SER A 66 16.33 11.95 1.37
N ASP A 67 15.34 12.81 1.14
CA ASP A 67 15.44 14.27 1.27
C ASP A 67 15.06 14.76 2.67
N GLY A 68 14.62 13.85 3.56
CA GLY A 68 14.29 14.14 4.95
C GLY A 68 12.96 14.87 5.19
N ASN A 69 12.22 15.17 4.13
CA ASN A 69 10.91 15.84 4.19
C ASN A 69 9.72 14.86 4.09
N TYR A 70 9.96 13.55 4.07
CA TYR A 70 8.95 12.50 3.92
C TYR A 70 8.13 12.57 2.61
N ILE A 71 8.55 13.36 1.63
CA ILE A 71 7.96 13.43 0.30
C ILE A 71 8.78 12.58 -0.66
N TYR A 72 8.10 11.71 -1.40
CA TYR A 72 8.74 10.83 -2.36
C TYR A 72 9.46 11.64 -3.46
N PRO A 73 10.75 11.40 -3.73
CA PRO A 73 11.52 12.19 -4.68
C PRO A 73 10.90 12.26 -6.07
N GLY A 74 10.80 13.47 -6.62
CA GLY A 74 10.18 13.73 -7.91
C GLY A 74 8.67 13.95 -7.88
N THR A 75 8.07 13.95 -6.69
CA THR A 75 6.65 14.27 -6.43
C THR A 75 6.56 15.43 -5.43
N LYS A 76 5.36 15.95 -5.21
CA LYS A 76 5.07 16.98 -4.21
C LYS A 76 3.96 16.61 -3.26
N TRP A 77 3.11 15.66 -3.64
CA TRP A 77 1.95 15.20 -2.89
C TRP A 77 2.14 13.81 -2.28
N CYS A 78 3.13 13.03 -2.74
CA CYS A 78 3.27 11.65 -2.30
C CYS A 78 4.11 11.55 -1.01
N GLY A 79 3.51 11.80 0.14
CA GLY A 79 4.22 11.74 1.42
C GLY A 79 3.42 12.19 2.63
N ALA A 80 4.12 12.69 3.65
CA ALA A 80 3.48 13.27 4.83
C ALA A 80 2.97 14.69 4.50
N GLY A 81 1.70 14.79 4.10
CA GLY A 81 1.15 16.02 3.54
C GLY A 81 1.75 16.29 2.16
N ASN A 82 1.94 17.57 1.82
CA ASN A 82 2.50 17.95 0.53
C ASN A 82 3.38 19.20 0.62
N ILE A 83 4.26 19.35 -0.36
CA ILE A 83 5.13 20.53 -0.60
C ILE A 83 4.70 21.29 -1.87
N SER A 84 3.44 21.13 -2.26
CA SER A 84 2.88 21.75 -3.47
C SER A 84 2.69 23.27 -3.27
N GLN A 85 2.88 24.04 -4.35
CA GLN A 85 2.68 25.49 -4.38
C GLN A 85 1.81 25.85 -5.59
N GLU A 86 1.10 26.98 -5.56
CA GLU A 86 0.11 27.35 -6.59
C GLU A 86 0.67 27.37 -8.01
N ASP A 87 1.89 27.87 -8.18
CA ASP A 87 2.62 28.00 -9.45
C ASP A 87 3.50 26.78 -9.78
N ASP A 88 3.71 25.88 -8.81
CA ASP A 88 4.56 24.71 -8.93
C ASP A 88 3.90 23.49 -8.25
N GLN A 89 2.77 23.10 -8.82
CA GLN A 89 1.84 22.16 -8.17
C GLN A 89 2.34 20.71 -8.16
N TYR A 90 3.15 20.33 -9.14
CA TYR A 90 3.55 18.94 -9.36
C TYR A 90 5.04 18.80 -9.62
N GLY A 91 5.63 17.70 -9.16
CA GLY A 91 6.97 17.28 -9.52
C GLY A 91 7.07 16.68 -10.92
N ARG A 92 8.26 16.17 -11.26
CA ARG A 92 8.52 15.51 -12.56
C ARG A 92 7.66 14.26 -12.79
N ALA A 93 7.28 13.56 -11.71
CA ALA A 93 6.43 12.37 -11.74
C ALA A 93 4.94 12.77 -11.70
N LYS A 94 4.52 13.66 -12.62
CA LYS A 94 3.23 14.36 -12.57
C LYS A 94 2.00 13.46 -12.44
N GLN A 95 2.01 12.28 -13.08
CA GLN A 95 0.87 11.36 -13.00
C GLN A 95 0.78 10.66 -11.64
N THR A 96 1.92 10.21 -11.09
CA THR A 96 2.03 9.71 -9.71
C THR A 96 1.55 10.77 -8.72
N ASP A 97 1.97 12.02 -8.94
CA ASP A 97 1.66 13.14 -8.06
C ASP A 97 0.16 13.46 -7.99
N LYS A 98 -0.53 13.42 -9.14
CA LYS A 98 -1.99 13.55 -9.20
C LYS A 98 -2.72 12.46 -8.42
N CYS A 99 -2.22 11.23 -8.47
CA CYS A 99 -2.80 10.14 -7.68
C CYS A 99 -2.70 10.42 -6.17
N CYS A 100 -1.59 10.99 -5.72
CA CYS A 100 -1.38 11.38 -4.34
C CYS A 100 -2.18 12.63 -3.95
N GLU A 101 -2.27 13.62 -4.82
CA GLU A 101 -3.11 14.81 -4.61
C GLU A 101 -4.59 14.43 -4.37
N ASP A 102 -5.12 13.53 -5.20
CA ASP A 102 -6.49 13.05 -5.04
C ASP A 102 -6.69 12.26 -3.73
N HIS A 103 -5.65 11.55 -3.27
CA HIS A 103 -5.65 10.83 -1.99
C HIS A 103 -5.55 11.77 -0.79
N ASP A 104 -4.70 12.79 -0.85
CA ASP A 104 -4.54 13.84 0.18
C ASP A 104 -5.84 14.61 0.45
N LYS A 105 -6.75 14.65 -0.53
CA LYS A 105 -8.07 15.29 -0.41
C LYS A 105 -9.10 14.43 0.33
N ALA A 106 -8.75 13.23 0.79
CA ALA A 106 -9.61 12.35 1.57
C ALA A 106 -10.27 13.08 2.75
N LYS A 107 -11.56 12.81 2.94
CA LYS A 107 -12.36 13.45 4.01
C LYS A 107 -12.58 12.57 5.22
N ASP A 108 -12.31 11.28 5.07
CA ASP A 108 -12.47 10.29 6.13
C ASP A 108 -11.10 9.68 6.44
N TYR A 109 -10.46 10.22 7.47
CA TYR A 109 -9.11 9.88 7.89
C TYR A 109 -8.97 9.92 9.42
N ILE A 110 -7.89 9.31 9.92
CA ILE A 110 -7.50 9.34 11.32
C ILE A 110 -6.03 9.75 11.35
N LEU A 111 -5.70 10.86 12.02
CA LEU A 111 -4.30 11.28 12.17
C LEU A 111 -3.51 10.29 13.02
N GLU A 112 -2.20 10.46 13.04
CA GLU A 112 -1.31 9.59 13.82
C GLU A 112 -1.71 9.52 15.30
N SER A 113 -1.75 8.31 15.86
CA SER A 113 -2.11 8.05 17.26
C SER A 113 -3.49 8.56 17.73
N GLU A 114 -4.32 9.14 16.85
CA GLU A 114 -5.65 9.64 17.17
C GLU A 114 -6.74 8.55 17.08
N THR A 115 -7.91 8.87 17.62
CA THR A 115 -9.11 8.03 17.53
C THR A 115 -10.09 8.64 16.53
N HIS A 116 -10.73 7.81 15.72
CA HIS A 116 -11.70 8.26 14.74
C HIS A 116 -12.88 9.00 15.43
N PRO A 117 -13.27 10.20 14.95
CA PRO A 117 -14.25 11.04 15.64
C PRO A 117 -15.63 10.39 15.78
N ASN A 118 -16.05 9.61 14.78
CA ASN A 118 -17.35 8.93 14.78
C ASN A 118 -17.31 7.45 15.20
N HIS A 119 -16.11 6.88 15.38
CA HIS A 119 -15.91 5.43 15.54
C HIS A 119 -14.83 5.18 16.59
N THR A 120 -15.19 5.30 17.87
CA THR A 120 -14.25 5.28 19.00
C THR A 120 -13.42 3.99 19.13
N ASP A 121 -13.86 2.91 18.49
CA ASP A 121 -13.13 1.63 18.43
C ASP A 121 -11.94 1.65 17.45
N LEU A 122 -11.88 2.66 16.57
CA LEU A 122 -10.78 2.89 15.64
C LEU A 122 -9.78 3.89 16.23
N LYS A 123 -8.76 3.38 16.91
CA LYS A 123 -7.56 4.15 17.27
C LYS A 123 -6.44 3.83 16.29
N ASN A 124 -5.93 4.84 15.59
CA ASN A 124 -4.83 4.68 14.65
C ASN A 124 -3.55 4.27 15.39
N PRO A 125 -3.00 3.06 15.19
CA PRO A 125 -1.78 2.63 15.88
C PRO A 125 -0.50 3.10 15.15
N LYS A 126 -0.63 3.87 14.07
CA LYS A 126 0.45 4.27 13.18
C LYS A 126 0.95 5.68 13.50
N GLN A 127 2.20 5.93 13.13
CA GLN A 127 2.86 7.25 13.18
C GLN A 127 2.67 8.02 11.86
N TYR A 128 1.52 7.81 11.22
CA TYR A 128 1.11 8.47 9.98
C TYR A 128 -0.41 8.42 9.87
N THR A 129 -0.96 9.31 9.06
CA THR A 129 -2.40 9.35 8.75
C THR A 129 -2.84 8.06 8.09
N VAL A 130 -3.98 7.54 8.54
CA VAL A 130 -4.65 6.40 7.93
C VAL A 130 -6.00 6.84 7.39
N THR A 131 -6.34 6.42 6.18
CA THR A 131 -7.51 6.85 5.41
C THR A 131 -8.54 5.73 5.26
N ASN A 132 -9.77 6.10 4.88
CA ASN A 132 -10.81 5.15 4.54
C ASN A 132 -10.37 4.30 3.33
N CYS A 133 -10.68 3.00 3.33
CA CYS A 133 -10.30 2.10 2.25
C CYS A 133 -10.83 2.52 0.88
N SER A 134 -11.92 3.28 0.79
CA SER A 134 -12.40 3.81 -0.49
C SER A 134 -11.39 4.75 -1.17
N ASP A 135 -10.60 5.51 -0.40
CA ASP A 135 -9.58 6.41 -0.93
C ASP A 135 -8.26 5.67 -1.21
N ASP A 136 -7.86 4.73 -0.37
CA ASP A 136 -6.68 3.89 -0.63
C ASP A 136 -6.86 3.00 -1.87
N ILE A 137 -8.08 2.51 -2.10
CA ILE A 137 -8.41 1.73 -3.30
C ILE A 137 -8.33 2.61 -4.56
N LYS A 138 -8.78 3.87 -4.50
CA LYS A 138 -8.62 4.85 -5.59
C LYS A 138 -7.14 5.10 -5.87
N LEU A 139 -6.34 5.35 -4.82
CA LEU A 139 -4.89 5.56 -4.93
C LEU A 139 -4.23 4.34 -5.59
N PHE A 140 -4.53 3.13 -5.10
CA PHE A 140 -4.03 1.87 -5.65
C PHE A 140 -4.36 1.76 -7.14
N ASN A 141 -5.60 2.04 -7.53
CA ASN A 141 -5.99 2.02 -8.93
C ASN A 141 -5.25 3.05 -9.76
N CYS A 142 -5.19 4.30 -9.31
CA CYS A 142 -4.56 5.40 -10.04
C CYS A 142 -3.08 5.10 -10.33
N LEU A 143 -2.34 4.64 -9.32
CA LEU A 143 -0.94 4.22 -9.47
C LEU A 143 -0.81 2.99 -10.37
N LEU A 144 -1.78 2.08 -10.35
CA LEU A 144 -1.80 0.91 -11.23
C LEU A 144 -2.13 1.27 -12.69
N GLU A 145 -2.87 2.34 -12.94
CA GLU A 145 -3.12 2.91 -14.28
C GLU A 145 -1.92 3.69 -14.84
N ASP A 146 -0.98 4.09 -14.00
CA ASP A 146 0.25 4.76 -14.43
C ASP A 146 1.41 3.77 -14.64
N ASN A 147 1.74 3.47 -15.89
CA ASN A 147 2.86 2.59 -16.27
C ASN A 147 4.24 3.27 -16.11
N SER A 148 4.38 4.20 -15.16
CA SER A 148 5.64 4.87 -14.89
C SER A 148 6.47 4.09 -13.87
N THR A 149 7.78 4.32 -13.93
CA THR A 149 8.72 3.77 -12.95
C THR A 149 8.51 4.36 -11.56
N ASP A 150 8.09 5.62 -11.47
CA ASP A 150 7.82 6.30 -10.20
C ASP A 150 6.53 5.75 -9.54
N SER A 151 5.43 5.55 -10.28
CA SER A 151 4.22 4.90 -9.74
C SER A 151 4.44 3.44 -9.36
N TYR A 152 5.21 2.69 -10.14
CA TYR A 152 5.61 1.32 -9.81
C TYR A 152 6.35 1.23 -8.45
N GLN A 153 7.27 2.16 -8.21
CA GLN A 153 8.06 2.17 -6.98
C GLN A 153 7.29 2.76 -5.80
N PHE A 154 6.61 3.89 -5.98
CA PHE A 154 5.85 4.52 -4.91
C PHE A 154 4.70 3.60 -4.45
N GLY A 155 4.00 2.94 -5.37
CA GLY A 155 2.97 1.96 -5.02
C GLY A 155 3.52 0.79 -4.20
N GLN A 156 4.72 0.28 -4.52
CA GLN A 156 5.39 -0.70 -3.66
C GLN A 156 5.80 -0.09 -2.31
N ALA A 157 6.33 1.14 -2.29
CA ALA A 157 6.74 1.80 -1.06
C ALA A 157 5.56 1.95 -0.07
N PHE A 158 4.41 2.40 -0.58
CA PHE A 158 3.20 2.63 0.20
C PHE A 158 2.49 1.33 0.60
N PHE A 159 2.15 0.47 -0.37
CA PHE A 159 1.30 -0.71 -0.12
C PHE A 159 2.07 -1.97 0.27
N ASP A 160 3.31 -2.15 -0.21
CA ASP A 160 4.05 -3.41 0.00
C ASP A 160 5.11 -3.30 1.11
N ALA A 161 5.86 -2.20 1.11
CA ALA A 161 6.96 -1.96 2.05
C ALA A 161 6.45 -1.39 3.38
N LEU A 162 5.80 -0.23 3.37
CA LEU A 162 5.23 0.35 4.57
C LEU A 162 3.95 -0.39 5.01
N GLY A 163 3.23 -0.97 4.04
CA GLY A 163 2.01 -1.73 4.29
C GLY A 163 0.94 -0.87 4.95
N VAL A 164 0.75 0.37 4.46
CA VAL A 164 -0.20 1.33 5.02
C VAL A 164 -1.58 0.67 5.06
N PRO A 165 -2.16 0.45 6.26
CA PRO A 165 -3.51 -0.07 6.36
C PRO A 165 -4.51 1.03 6.02
N CYS A 166 -5.73 0.64 5.65
CA CYS A 166 -6.88 1.54 5.57
C CYS A 166 -7.96 1.09 6.56
N PHE A 167 -8.98 1.91 6.83
CA PHE A 167 -10.14 1.47 7.62
C PHE A 167 -11.44 1.45 6.81
N ALA A 168 -12.33 0.53 7.15
CA ALA A 168 -13.68 0.47 6.57
C ALA A 168 -14.65 -0.29 7.48
N TYR A 169 -15.94 0.00 7.32
CA TYR A 169 -17.01 -0.84 7.84
C TYR A 169 -17.24 -2.02 6.90
N THR A 170 -16.90 -3.24 7.33
CA THR A 170 -17.05 -4.44 6.51
C THR A 170 -17.14 -5.71 7.35
N LEU A 171 -17.26 -6.87 6.72
CA LEU A 171 -17.25 -8.18 7.36
C LEU A 171 -16.06 -8.32 8.31
N LYS A 172 -16.34 -8.71 9.56
CA LYS A 172 -15.36 -8.79 10.64
C LYS A 172 -14.28 -9.84 10.32
N VAL A 173 -13.02 -9.47 10.44
CA VAL A 173 -11.88 -10.38 10.30
C VAL A 173 -11.44 -10.87 11.68
N ASN A 174 -11.63 -12.16 11.95
CA ASN A 174 -11.20 -12.80 13.18
C ASN A 174 -9.85 -13.49 12.95
N CYS A 175 -8.81 -13.05 13.66
CA CYS A 175 -7.48 -13.64 13.58
C CYS A 175 -7.12 -14.38 14.87
N THR A 176 -6.70 -15.64 14.74
CA THR A 176 -6.20 -16.46 15.85
C THR A 176 -4.70 -16.65 15.72
N ARG A 177 -3.98 -16.58 16.85
CA ARG A 177 -2.56 -16.92 16.93
C ARG A 177 -2.45 -18.29 17.58
N THR A 178 -2.01 -19.28 16.82
CA THR A 178 -1.68 -20.59 17.38
C THR A 178 -0.20 -20.62 17.65
N SER A 179 0.19 -20.91 18.90
CA SER A 179 1.57 -21.24 19.22
C SER A 179 1.65 -22.56 19.98
N TRP A 180 2.55 -23.42 19.53
CA TRP A 180 3.01 -24.61 20.24
C TRP A 180 4.09 -24.31 21.30
N LEU A 181 4.76 -23.14 21.23
CA LEU A 181 5.83 -22.70 22.14
C LEU A 181 5.75 -21.16 22.31
N PRO A 182 5.58 -20.61 23.53
CA PRO A 182 5.34 -19.17 23.75
C PRO A 182 6.40 -18.21 23.18
N TRP A 183 7.63 -18.70 22.95
CA TRP A 183 8.78 -17.93 22.47
C TRP A 183 9.12 -18.12 20.97
N LEU A 184 8.42 -19.02 20.24
CA LEU A 184 8.57 -19.13 18.78
C LEU A 184 7.42 -18.42 18.05
N SER A 185 7.72 -18.01 16.80
CA SER A 185 6.79 -17.39 15.86
C SER A 185 5.41 -18.04 15.93
N SER A 186 4.39 -17.25 16.28
CA SER A 186 3.00 -17.70 16.30
C SER A 186 2.42 -17.62 14.89
N ASN A 187 1.90 -18.75 14.39
CA ASN A 187 1.14 -18.75 13.15
C ASN A 187 -0.16 -17.97 13.37
N LYS A 188 -0.30 -16.82 12.69
CA LYS A 188 -1.52 -16.00 12.69
C LYS A 188 -2.40 -16.44 11.53
N THR A 189 -3.57 -16.99 11.83
CA THR A 189 -4.57 -17.34 10.80
C THR A 189 -5.77 -16.40 10.91
N CYS A 190 -6.18 -15.80 9.80
CA CYS A 190 -7.32 -14.88 9.75
C CYS A 190 -8.48 -15.44 8.93
N LYS A 191 -9.69 -15.36 9.47
CA LYS A 191 -10.94 -15.79 8.83
C LYS A 191 -11.93 -14.64 8.80
N ILE A 192 -12.73 -14.59 7.72
CA ILE A 192 -13.80 -13.59 7.57
C ILE A 192 -15.07 -14.16 8.19
N ASP A 193 -15.66 -13.46 9.14
CA ASP A 193 -16.99 -13.72 9.67
C ASP A 193 -18.03 -13.19 8.67
N GLN A 194 -18.88 -14.07 8.15
CA GLN A 194 -19.89 -13.71 7.16
C GLN A 194 -21.17 -13.12 7.77
N LYS A 195 -21.30 -13.12 9.10
CA LYS A 195 -22.51 -12.68 9.82
C LYS A 195 -22.33 -11.35 10.54
N GLN A 196 -21.10 -11.00 10.91
CA GLN A 196 -20.80 -9.79 11.67
C GLN A 196 -20.03 -8.78 10.83
N LYS A 197 -20.37 -7.50 10.98
CA LYS A 197 -19.64 -6.37 10.42
C LYS A 197 -19.07 -5.49 11.53
N ALA A 198 -17.91 -4.91 11.28
CA ALA A 198 -17.26 -3.99 12.20
C ALA A 198 -16.39 -2.99 11.42
N TRP A 199 -16.22 -1.81 12.02
CA TRP A 199 -15.12 -0.92 11.68
C TRP A 199 -13.81 -1.57 12.07
N GLN A 200 -12.87 -1.67 11.14
CA GLN A 200 -11.58 -2.31 11.36
C GLN A 200 -10.53 -1.80 10.37
N PHE A 201 -9.25 -1.95 10.74
CA PHE A 201 -8.12 -1.71 9.84
C PHE A 201 -7.87 -2.93 8.95
N LEU A 202 -7.54 -2.69 7.68
CA LEU A 202 -7.39 -3.69 6.63
C LEU A 202 -6.05 -3.53 5.92
N ASP A 203 -5.34 -4.64 5.78
CA ASP A 203 -4.07 -4.67 5.04
C ASP A 203 -4.32 -4.52 3.53
N PRO A 204 -3.42 -3.85 2.78
CA PRO A 204 -3.49 -3.79 1.33
C PRO A 204 -3.11 -5.12 0.65
N PRO A 205 -3.64 -5.38 -0.57
CA PRO A 205 -3.13 -6.42 -1.45
C PRO A 205 -1.75 -6.03 -1.97
N ASN A 206 -0.98 -7.00 -2.45
CA ASN A 206 0.33 -6.71 -2.98
C ASN A 206 0.28 -5.89 -4.30
N PHE A 207 0.88 -4.70 -4.30
CA PHE A 207 0.92 -3.79 -5.43
C PHE A 207 1.84 -4.31 -6.53
N TYR A 208 3.04 -4.78 -6.21
CA TYR A 208 3.97 -5.38 -7.17
C TYR A 208 3.31 -6.49 -8.01
N ALA A 209 2.60 -7.43 -7.38
CA ALA A 209 1.88 -8.50 -8.05
C ALA A 209 0.76 -7.98 -8.95
N ALA A 210 0.02 -6.96 -8.52
CA ALA A 210 -1.02 -6.34 -9.34
C ALA A 210 -0.42 -5.63 -10.57
N PHE A 211 0.64 -4.84 -10.37
CA PHE A 211 1.32 -4.07 -11.41
C PHE A 211 1.94 -4.98 -12.46
N THR A 212 2.68 -6.00 -12.04
CA THR A 212 3.33 -6.95 -12.95
C THR A 212 2.35 -7.80 -13.73
N LYS A 213 1.24 -8.20 -13.10
CA LYS A 213 0.17 -8.88 -13.81
C LYS A 213 -0.43 -8.00 -14.91
N LYS A 214 -0.67 -6.72 -14.62
CA LYS A 214 -1.30 -5.80 -15.57
C LYS A 214 -0.39 -5.44 -16.74
N TRP A 215 0.81 -4.94 -16.44
CA TRP A 215 1.69 -4.33 -17.46
C TRP A 215 2.63 -5.33 -18.14
N TYR A 216 2.84 -6.51 -17.55
CA TYR A 216 3.79 -7.52 -18.05
C TYR A 216 3.17 -8.91 -18.22
N ASN A 217 1.86 -9.07 -17.97
CA ASN A 217 1.15 -10.34 -18.01
C ASN A 217 1.85 -11.46 -17.21
N LYS A 218 2.57 -11.10 -16.14
CA LYS A 218 3.37 -12.02 -15.33
C LYS A 218 2.65 -12.25 -13.99
N THR A 219 2.28 -13.50 -13.73
CA THR A 219 1.71 -13.87 -12.42
C THR A 219 2.84 -14.19 -11.46
N ILE A 220 2.94 -13.43 -10.38
CA ILE A 220 3.92 -13.66 -9.32
C ILE A 220 3.25 -14.40 -8.16
N THR A 221 3.81 -15.55 -7.78
CA THR A 221 3.44 -16.24 -6.55
C THR A 221 4.20 -15.59 -5.40
N ILE A 222 3.55 -14.76 -4.60
CA ILE A 222 4.16 -14.14 -3.43
C ILE A 222 3.88 -15.04 -2.22
N ALA A 223 4.94 -15.63 -1.66
CA ALA A 223 4.88 -16.56 -0.52
C ALA A 223 4.29 -15.96 0.78
N LYS A 224 3.95 -14.66 0.82
CA LYS A 224 3.49 -13.92 2.01
C LYS A 224 1.97 -13.66 2.09
N GLU A 225 1.17 -14.00 1.07
CA GLU A 225 -0.30 -13.83 1.15
C GLU A 225 -1.04 -15.02 1.78
N GLU A 226 -0.37 -16.13 2.04
CA GLU A 226 -0.95 -17.29 2.73
C GLU A 226 -1.32 -16.94 4.18
N GLY A 227 -2.57 -16.51 4.38
CA GLY A 227 -3.18 -16.30 5.70
C GLY A 227 -3.62 -14.87 6.02
N LYS A 228 -3.22 -13.85 5.22
CA LYS A 228 -3.70 -12.47 5.40
C LYS A 228 -5.05 -12.25 4.71
N VAL A 229 -5.91 -11.45 5.33
CA VAL A 229 -7.17 -10.97 4.73
C VAL A 229 -6.97 -9.51 4.36
N THR A 230 -6.86 -9.23 3.07
CA THR A 230 -6.67 -7.86 2.55
C THR A 230 -8.01 -7.21 2.18
N TRP A 231 -8.02 -5.88 2.03
CA TRP A 231 -9.23 -5.20 1.55
C TRP A 231 -9.70 -5.73 0.19
N LYS A 232 -8.80 -6.17 -0.69
CA LYS A 232 -9.16 -6.82 -1.97
C LYS A 232 -10.00 -8.09 -1.79
N ARG A 233 -9.70 -8.88 -0.74
CA ARG A 233 -10.47 -10.09 -0.42
C ARG A 233 -11.85 -9.74 0.14
N LEU A 234 -11.93 -8.70 0.97
CA LEU A 234 -13.19 -8.20 1.53
C LEU A 234 -14.06 -7.57 0.46
N CYS A 235 -13.50 -6.78 -0.46
CA CYS A 235 -14.20 -6.26 -1.65
C CYS A 235 -14.87 -7.34 -2.51
N LYS A 236 -14.37 -8.58 -2.48
CA LYS A 236 -15.00 -9.71 -3.18
C LYS A 236 -16.12 -10.37 -2.38
N LYS A 237 -16.08 -10.28 -1.05
CA LYS A 237 -17.01 -10.96 -0.15
C LYS A 237 -18.12 -10.07 0.39
N ASP A 238 -17.85 -8.79 0.56
CA ASP A 238 -18.76 -7.80 1.08
C ASP A 238 -19.18 -6.84 -0.04
N PRO A 239 -20.41 -6.97 -0.58
CA PRO A 239 -20.89 -6.08 -1.63
C PRO A 239 -21.09 -4.63 -1.15
N ASP A 240 -21.23 -4.42 0.16
CA ASP A 240 -21.50 -3.10 0.75
C ASP A 240 -20.22 -2.32 1.06
N MET A 241 -19.06 -2.98 0.99
CA MET A 241 -17.77 -2.28 1.14
C MET A 241 -17.55 -1.37 -0.08
N PRO A 242 -17.27 -0.07 0.10
CA PRO A 242 -17.18 0.92 -0.97
C PRO A 242 -15.87 0.79 -1.75
N CYS A 243 -15.74 -0.28 -2.54
CA CYS A 243 -14.50 -0.61 -3.25
C CYS A 243 -14.37 -0.01 -4.65
N GLY A 244 -15.35 0.77 -5.11
CA GLY A 244 -15.43 1.20 -6.51
C GLY A 244 -15.61 0.04 -7.50
N ASP A 245 -15.66 0.37 -8.78
CA ASP A 245 -15.80 -0.59 -9.89
C ASP A 245 -14.49 -0.63 -10.71
N TYR A 246 -13.42 -1.13 -10.10
CA TYR A 246 -12.09 -1.22 -10.72
C TYR A 246 -11.77 -2.61 -11.27
N ASP A 247 -11.08 -2.67 -12.42
CA ASP A 247 -10.74 -3.92 -13.09
C ASP A 247 -9.79 -4.82 -12.29
N PHE A 248 -8.88 -4.25 -11.50
CA PHE A 248 -7.97 -5.06 -10.68
C PHE A 248 -8.69 -5.74 -9.50
N LEU A 249 -9.89 -5.25 -9.17
CA LEU A 249 -10.84 -5.86 -8.25
C LEU A 249 -11.80 -6.83 -8.96
N ASP A 250 -11.72 -6.93 -10.30
CA ASP A 250 -12.82 -7.37 -11.15
C ASP A 250 -13.55 -8.62 -10.64
N ARG A 251 -14.84 -8.35 -10.52
CA ARG A 251 -16.00 -9.13 -10.12
C ARG A 251 -16.71 -9.58 -11.40
N ARG A 252 -16.13 -10.48 -12.21
CA ARG A 252 -16.71 -11.08 -13.45
C ARG A 252 -18.10 -11.77 -13.30
N ASN A 253 -18.85 -11.54 -12.22
CA ASN A 253 -20.23 -11.98 -12.01
C ASN A 253 -21.25 -10.85 -11.74
N ARG A 254 -20.90 -9.57 -11.81
CA ARG A 254 -21.90 -8.48 -11.64
C ARG A 254 -22.81 -8.26 -12.86
N THR A 255 -22.58 -8.92 -13.99
CA THR A 255 -23.53 -9.00 -15.12
C THR A 255 -24.83 -9.74 -14.80
N ARG A 256 -24.97 -10.40 -13.64
CA ARG A 256 -26.31 -10.78 -13.12
C ARG A 256 -27.11 -9.58 -12.59
N ASN A 257 -26.45 -8.52 -12.10
CA ASN A 257 -27.14 -7.34 -11.57
C ASN A 257 -27.63 -6.39 -12.67
N ASN A 258 -26.96 -6.33 -13.83
CA ASN A 258 -27.55 -5.67 -15.01
C ASN A 258 -28.71 -6.45 -15.65
N LYS A 259 -28.89 -7.73 -15.32
CA LYS A 259 -30.05 -8.54 -15.76
C LYS A 259 -31.26 -8.43 -14.82
N LYS A 260 -31.06 -8.01 -13.57
CA LYS A 260 -32.15 -7.78 -12.61
C LYS A 260 -32.72 -6.36 -12.74
N ASN A 261 -31.88 -5.34 -12.92
CA ASN A 261 -32.37 -3.97 -13.19
C ASN A 261 -33.08 -3.86 -14.55
N LYS A 262 -32.68 -4.63 -15.57
CA LYS A 262 -33.43 -4.76 -16.84
C LYS A 262 -34.74 -5.56 -16.74
N ARG A 263 -34.98 -6.31 -15.66
CA ARG A 263 -36.27 -6.99 -15.44
C ARG A 263 -37.28 -6.10 -14.73
N THR A 264 -36.82 -5.11 -13.97
CA THR A 264 -37.68 -4.11 -13.31
C THR A 264 -38.14 -3.03 -14.30
N GLU A 265 -37.37 -2.73 -15.34
CA GLU A 265 -37.78 -1.79 -16.42
C GLU A 265 -38.68 -2.43 -17.51
N VAL A 266 -38.91 -3.74 -17.47
CA VAL A 266 -39.79 -4.45 -18.42
C VAL A 266 -41.06 -4.97 -17.73
N ALA A 267 -41.24 -4.72 -16.43
CA ALA A 267 -42.37 -5.23 -15.64
C ALA A 267 -43.17 -4.15 -14.86
N THR A 268 -42.94 -2.87 -15.15
CA THR A 268 -43.74 -1.71 -14.70
C THR A 268 -43.58 -0.58 -15.70
#